data_AF-A0A258CLY8-F1
#
_entry.id   AF-A0A258CLY8-F1
#
_cell.length_a   1.000
_cell.length_b   1.000
_cell.length_c   1.000
_cell.angle_alpha   90.00
_cell.angle_beta   90.00
_cell.angle_gamma   90.00
#
_symmetry.space_group_name_H-M   'P 1'
#
loop_
_entity.id
_entity.type
_entity.pdbx_description
1 polymer ?
#
loop_
_entity_poly.entity_id
_entity_poly.type
_entity_poly.pdbx_seq_one_letter_code
_entity_poly.pdbx_strand_id
1 'polypeptide(L)'
;MLNNDVLRSLRYTLNASDAKMAEIAQLTGCEIPAAEMVAYLKNEDEDGYKPCGDRIMAYFLDGLVIYKRGKDESRPVPPIELPITNNLILKKLRVAFELKEEDMHAILKAADFPVSKP
;
A
#
# COMPACT_ATOMS: atom_id res chain seq x y z
N MET A 1 10.24 9.92 -1.61
CA MET A 1 9.34 9.20 -0.69
C MET A 1 9.81 7.77 -0.64
N LEU A 2 10.03 7.22 0.56
CA LEU A 2 10.42 5.83 0.70
C LEU A 2 9.16 4.97 0.78
N ASN A 3 9.20 3.75 0.23
CA ASN A 3 8.08 2.81 0.34
C ASN A 3 7.73 2.53 1.81
N ASN A 4 8.72 2.56 2.71
CA ASN A 4 8.52 2.42 4.15
C ASN A 4 7.59 3.51 4.73
N ASP A 5 7.68 4.76 4.26
CA ASP A 5 6.81 5.85 4.73
C ASP A 5 5.35 5.59 4.39
N VAL A 6 5.10 5.15 3.16
CA VAL A 6 3.76 4.79 2.69
C VAL A 6 3.23 3.60 3.47
N LEU A 7 4.07 2.58 3.69
CA LEU A 7 3.70 1.38 4.45
C LEU A 7 3.32 1.71 5.90
N ARG A 8 4.11 2.55 6.58
CA ARG A 8 3.81 3.07 7.92
C ARG A 8 2.52 3.89 7.95
N SER A 9 2.34 4.78 6.97
CA SER A 9 1.13 5.60 6.83
C SER A 9 -0.12 4.74 6.65
N LEU A 10 -0.03 3.67 5.85
CA LEU A 10 -1.14 2.74 5.64
C LEU A 10 -1.42 1.89 6.87
N ARG A 11 -0.39 1.44 7.59
CA ARG A 11 -0.57 0.75 8.88
C ARG A 11 -1.40 1.59 9.85
N TYR A 12 -1.04 2.88 10.00
CA TYR A 12 -1.76 3.81 10.86
C TYR A 12 -3.19 4.06 10.36
N THR A 13 -3.34 4.37 9.07
CA THR A 13 -4.65 4.65 8.43
C THR A 13 -5.63 3.49 8.57
N LEU A 14 -5.13 2.26 8.48
CA LEU A 14 -5.94 1.04 8.59
C LEU A 14 -6.15 0.59 10.04
N ASN A 15 -5.49 1.24 11.01
CA ASN A 15 -5.39 0.76 12.39
C ASN A 15 -4.98 -0.73 12.44
N ALA A 16 -3.98 -1.10 11.64
CA ALA A 16 -3.55 -2.48 11.44
C ALA A 16 -2.34 -2.82 12.32
N SER A 17 -2.32 -4.04 12.86
CA SER A 17 -1.13 -4.59 13.51
C SER A 17 -0.07 -5.00 12.49
N ASP A 18 1.18 -5.17 12.92
CA ASP A 18 2.28 -5.60 12.05
C ASP A 18 2.01 -6.98 11.43
N ALA A 19 1.38 -7.87 12.21
CA ALA A 19 0.90 -9.17 11.72
C ALA A 19 -0.15 -9.00 10.62
N LYS A 20 -1.10 -8.07 10.82
CA LYS A 20 -2.12 -7.78 9.79
C LYS A 20 -1.52 -7.20 8.51
N MET A 21 -0.49 -6.37 8.63
CA MET A 21 0.25 -5.86 7.47
C MET A 21 0.89 -6.99 6.67
N ALA A 22 1.49 -7.98 7.36
CA ALA A 22 2.07 -9.16 6.72
C ALA A 22 1.00 -10.04 6.04
N GLU A 23 -0.13 -10.28 6.71
CA GLU A 23 -1.28 -11.00 6.13
C GLU A 23 -1.77 -10.34 4.83
N ILE A 24 -1.84 -9.01 4.78
CA ILE A 24 -2.27 -8.28 3.58
C ILE A 24 -1.31 -8.56 2.41
N ALA A 25 0.00 -8.50 2.63
CA ALA A 25 0.98 -8.81 1.58
C ALA A 25 0.91 -10.28 1.10
N GLN A 26 0.53 -11.21 1.98
CA GLN A 26 0.41 -12.63 1.65
C GLN A 26 -0.79 -12.94 0.74
N LEU A 27 -1.80 -12.07 0.68
CA LEU A 27 -2.99 -12.26 -0.18
C LEU A 27 -2.65 -12.35 -1.68
N THR A 28 -1.46 -11.87 -2.07
CA THR A 28 -0.94 -11.89 -3.45
C THR A 28 0.21 -12.86 -3.64
N GLY A 29 0.41 -13.77 -2.69
CA GLY A 29 1.45 -14.80 -2.73
C GLY A 29 2.83 -14.33 -2.29
N CYS A 30 2.92 -13.19 -1.57
CA CYS A 30 4.18 -12.75 -1.01
C CYS A 30 4.47 -13.47 0.31
N GLU A 31 5.42 -14.40 0.30
CA GLU A 31 5.83 -15.15 1.49
C GLU A 31 6.77 -14.34 2.40
N ILE A 32 6.28 -13.22 2.94
CA ILE A 32 7.03 -12.43 3.90
C ILE A 32 6.64 -12.89 5.32
N PRO A 33 7.60 -13.31 6.16
CA PRO A 33 7.34 -13.57 7.57
C PRO A 33 6.92 -12.28 8.29
N ALA A 34 6.04 -12.38 9.28
CA ALA A 34 5.61 -11.24 10.08
C ALA A 34 6.80 -10.47 10.71
N ALA A 35 7.85 -11.18 11.12
CA ALA A 35 9.06 -10.57 11.67
C ALA A 35 9.80 -9.66 10.66
N GLU A 36 9.72 -9.97 9.36
CA GLU A 36 10.32 -9.14 8.31
C GLU A 36 9.44 -7.93 7.98
N MET A 37 8.11 -8.05 8.09
CA MET A 37 7.20 -6.89 8.02
C MET A 37 7.52 -5.85 9.10
N VAL A 38 7.84 -6.29 10.33
CA VAL A 38 8.26 -5.38 11.42
C VAL A 38 9.50 -4.58 11.01
N ALA A 39 10.49 -5.21 10.35
CA ALA A 39 11.69 -4.53 9.91
C ALA A 39 11.42 -3.42 8.87
N TYR A 40 10.42 -3.60 8.00
CA TYR A 40 9.99 -2.58 7.04
C TYR A 40 9.20 -1.43 7.68
N LEU A 41 8.57 -1.67 8.83
CA LEU A 41 7.77 -0.68 9.56
C LEU A 41 8.59 0.18 10.52
N LYS A 42 9.80 -0.25 10.89
CA LYS A 42 10.76 0.52 11.67
C LYS A 42 11.18 1.80 10.95
N ASN A 43 11.48 2.84 11.71
CA ASN A 43 12.13 4.06 11.23
C ASN A 43 13.60 3.77 10.85
N GLU A 44 14.18 4.64 10.03
CA GLU A 44 15.53 4.43 9.45
C GLU A 44 16.65 4.41 10.50
N ASP A 45 16.41 5.03 11.66
CA ASP A 45 17.32 5.14 12.79
C ASP A 45 17.15 4.01 13.82
N GLU A 46 16.15 3.14 13.67
CA GLU A 46 15.90 2.03 14.59
C GLU A 46 16.70 0.77 14.23
N ASP A 47 17.23 0.09 15.25
CA ASP A 47 17.95 -1.17 15.08
C ASP A 47 17.11 -2.22 14.36
N GLY A 48 17.68 -2.80 13.30
CA GLY A 48 17.00 -3.80 12.48
C GLY A 48 16.00 -3.22 11.48
N TYR A 49 16.05 -1.93 11.19
CA TYR A 49 15.43 -1.33 10.02
C TYR A 49 15.85 -2.05 8.73
N LYS A 50 14.88 -2.24 7.83
CA LYS A 50 15.14 -2.68 6.45
C LYS A 50 14.42 -1.77 5.44
N PRO A 51 15.07 -1.39 4.34
CA PRO A 51 14.40 -0.69 3.26
C PRO A 51 13.37 -1.61 2.59
N CYS A 52 12.17 -1.08 2.36
CA CYS A 52 11.10 -1.76 1.65
C CYS A 52 11.29 -1.58 0.14
N GLY A 53 11.70 -2.63 -0.56
CA GLY A 53 11.87 -2.60 -2.01
C GLY A 53 10.54 -2.58 -2.77
N ASP A 54 10.56 -2.11 -4.01
CA ASP A 54 9.37 -1.99 -4.88
C ASP A 54 8.58 -3.28 -5.01
N ARG A 55 9.28 -4.43 -5.08
CA ARG A 55 8.62 -5.74 -5.18
C ARG A 55 7.72 -6.01 -3.98
N ILE A 56 8.21 -5.75 -2.76
CA ILE A 56 7.43 -5.94 -1.52
C ILE A 56 6.26 -4.97 -1.48
N MET A 57 6.51 -3.71 -1.85
CA MET A 57 5.47 -2.68 -1.89
C MET A 57 4.38 -3.02 -2.92
N ALA A 58 4.73 -3.57 -4.09
CA ALA A 58 3.78 -4.02 -5.11
C ALA A 58 2.84 -5.09 -4.57
N TYR A 59 3.40 -6.14 -3.95
CA TYR A 59 2.61 -7.20 -3.33
C TYR A 59 1.68 -6.67 -2.24
N PHE A 60 2.18 -5.78 -1.37
CA PHE A 60 1.37 -5.18 -0.32
C PHE A 60 0.21 -4.35 -0.88
N LEU A 61 0.45 -3.52 -1.90
CA LEU A 61 -0.60 -2.68 -2.50
C LEU A 61 -1.66 -3.49 -3.24
N ASP A 62 -1.26 -4.52 -3.97
CA ASP A 62 -2.22 -5.44 -4.61
C ASP A 62 -2.99 -6.24 -3.57
N GLY A 63 -2.31 -6.67 -2.49
CA GLY A 63 -2.92 -7.31 -1.34
C GLY A 63 -3.91 -6.40 -0.62
N LEU A 64 -3.61 -5.10 -0.53
CA LEU A 64 -4.50 -4.09 0.07
C LEU A 64 -5.78 -3.95 -0.75
N VAL A 65 -5.70 -3.99 -2.08
CA VAL A 65 -6.88 -3.99 -2.96
C VAL A 65 -7.75 -5.21 -2.66
N ILE A 66 -7.17 -6.41 -2.58
CA ILE A 66 -7.90 -7.64 -2.25
C ILE A 66 -8.49 -7.56 -0.84
N TYR A 67 -7.74 -7.08 0.14
CA TYR A 67 -8.19 -6.96 1.52
C TYR A 67 -9.42 -6.04 1.64
N LYS A 68 -9.45 -4.93 0.90
CA LYS A 68 -10.55 -3.97 0.95
C LYS A 68 -11.76 -4.35 0.09
N ARG A 69 -11.52 -4.93 -1.09
CA ARG A 69 -12.56 -5.16 -2.10
C ARG A 69 -13.00 -6.63 -2.21
N GLY A 70 -12.27 -7.53 -1.58
CA GLY A 70 -12.40 -8.97 -1.81
C GLY A 70 -11.62 -9.45 -3.03
N LYS A 71 -11.43 -10.77 -3.11
CA LYS A 71 -10.81 -11.45 -4.25
C LYS A 71 -11.89 -11.80 -5.27
N ASP A 72 -11.66 -11.44 -6.53
CA ASP A 72 -12.50 -11.89 -7.64
C ASP A 72 -11.99 -13.25 -8.13
N GLU A 73 -12.60 -14.34 -7.67
CA GLU A 73 -12.23 -15.70 -8.07
C GLU A 73 -12.49 -15.98 -9.57
N SER A 74 -13.26 -15.13 -10.27
CA SER A 74 -13.52 -15.28 -11.70
C SER A 74 -12.37 -14.78 -12.59
N ARG A 75 -11.41 -14.05 -12.01
CA ARG A 75 -10.30 -13.44 -12.74
C ARG A 75 -8.95 -13.88 -12.18
N PRO A 76 -7.96 -14.16 -13.05
CA PRO A 76 -6.61 -14.42 -12.58
C PRO A 76 -6.07 -13.19 -11.83
N VAL A 77 -5.27 -13.44 -10.79
CA VAL A 77 -4.56 -12.37 -10.08
C VAL A 77 -3.64 -11.65 -11.09
N PRO A 78 -3.77 -10.33 -11.27
CA PRO A 78 -2.92 -9.58 -12.18
C PRO A 78 -1.43 -9.74 -11.82
N PRO A 79 -0.52 -9.71 -12.80
CA PRO A 79 0.90 -9.70 -12.51
C PRO A 79 1.28 -8.43 -11.74
N ILE A 80 2.27 -8.54 -10.86
CA ILE A 80 2.81 -7.39 -10.13
C ILE A 80 3.38 -6.33 -11.10
N GLU A 81 3.01 -5.07 -10.88
CA GLU A 81 3.47 -3.93 -11.68
C GLU A 81 4.72 -3.30 -11.05
N LEU A 82 5.80 -3.16 -11.81
CA LEU A 82 7.08 -2.58 -11.40
C LEU A 82 7.63 -1.61 -12.48
N PRO A 83 8.42 -0.59 -12.12
CA PRO A 83 8.78 -0.17 -10.76
C PRO A 83 7.60 0.50 -10.03
N ILE A 84 7.69 0.59 -8.70
CA ILE A 84 6.69 1.31 -7.91
C ILE A 84 6.93 2.81 -8.04
N THR A 85 6.02 3.49 -8.73
CA THR A 85 6.00 4.95 -8.85
C THR A 85 4.90 5.55 -7.99
N ASN A 86 5.00 6.83 -7.64
CA ASN A 86 3.96 7.54 -6.88
C ASN A 86 2.58 7.45 -7.55
N ASN A 87 2.53 7.50 -8.89
CA ASN A 87 1.30 7.38 -9.66
C ASN A 87 0.68 5.99 -9.52
N LEU A 88 1.52 4.95 -9.50
CA LEU A 88 1.05 3.57 -9.30
C LEU A 88 0.52 3.38 -7.87
N ILE A 89 1.22 3.90 -6.86
CA ILE A 89 0.74 3.91 -5.47
C ILE A 89 -0.64 4.59 -5.40
N LEU A 90 -0.76 5.80 -5.95
CA LEU A 90 -2.01 6.56 -5.94
C LEU A 90 -3.14 5.80 -6.64
N LYS A 91 -2.87 5.17 -7.78
CA LYS A 91 -3.83 4.34 -8.51
C LYS A 91 -4.30 3.14 -7.67
N LYS A 92 -3.39 2.43 -7.01
CA LYS A 92 -3.73 1.27 -6.16
C LYS A 92 -4.54 1.71 -4.93
N LEU A 93 -4.16 2.81 -4.28
CA LEU A 93 -4.91 3.39 -3.17
C LEU A 93 -6.31 3.82 -3.59
N ARG A 94 -6.44 4.52 -4.73
CA ARG A 94 -7.73 4.92 -5.28
C ARG A 94 -8.65 3.72 -5.48
N VAL A 95 -8.12 2.64 -6.05
CA VAL A 95 -8.88 1.40 -6.24
C VAL A 95 -9.24 0.77 -4.89
N ALA A 96 -8.27 0.58 -3.99
CA ALA A 96 -8.47 -0.09 -2.71
C ALA A 96 -9.52 0.60 -1.82
N PHE A 97 -9.55 1.93 -1.82
CA PHE A 97 -10.51 2.71 -1.02
C PHE A 97 -11.75 3.16 -1.82
N GLU A 98 -11.93 2.64 -3.04
CA GLU A 98 -13.08 2.93 -3.91
C GLU A 98 -13.31 4.44 -4.17
N LEU A 99 -12.22 5.20 -4.20
CA LEU A 99 -12.25 6.65 -4.35
C LEU A 99 -12.56 7.03 -5.81
N LYS A 100 -13.57 7.88 -5.98
CA LYS A 100 -13.89 8.53 -7.24
C LYS A 100 -13.01 9.76 -7.44
N GLU A 101 -13.08 10.33 -8.64
CA GLU A 101 -12.35 11.57 -8.96
C GLU A 101 -12.71 12.71 -7.99
N GLU A 102 -14.00 12.87 -7.68
CA GLU A 102 -14.49 13.87 -6.73
C GLU A 102 -13.90 13.68 -5.32
N ASP A 103 -13.80 12.43 -4.85
CA ASP A 103 -13.21 12.10 -3.55
C ASP A 103 -11.73 12.48 -3.52
N MET A 104 -11.00 12.19 -4.60
CA MET A 104 -9.59 12.57 -4.73
C MET A 104 -9.40 14.09 -4.65
N HIS A 105 -10.22 14.86 -5.37
CA HIS A 105 -10.16 16.31 -5.31
C HIS A 105 -10.52 16.84 -3.92
N ALA A 106 -11.52 16.26 -3.27
CA ALA A 106 -11.92 16.65 -1.91
C ALA A 106 -10.80 16.38 -0.89
N ILE A 107 -10.16 15.20 -0.95
CA ILE A 107 -9.04 14.83 -0.06
C ILE A 107 -7.85 15.78 -0.27
N LEU A 108 -7.48 16.04 -1.52
CA LEU A 108 -6.35 16.93 -1.83
C LEU A 108 -6.64 18.37 -1.40
N LYS A 109 -7.88 18.85 -1.60
CA LYS A 109 -8.31 20.16 -1.10
C LYS A 109 -8.28 20.24 0.43
N ALA A 110 -8.68 19.18 1.13
CA ALA A 110 -8.65 19.12 2.60
C ALA A 110 -7.21 19.12 3.16
N ALA A 111 -6.22 18.75 2.35
CA ALA A 111 -4.80 18.83 2.67
C ALA A 111 -4.14 20.13 2.18
N ASP A 112 -4.92 21.18 1.90
CA ASP A 112 -4.47 22.47 1.36
C ASP A 112 -3.66 22.37 0.04
N PHE A 113 -3.91 21.32 -0.74
CA PHE A 113 -3.24 21.06 -2.01
C PHE A 113 -4.26 20.91 -3.16
N PRO A 114 -4.95 21.98 -3.57
CA PRO A 114 -5.93 21.90 -4.63
C PRO A 114 -5.27 21.59 -5.98
N VAL A 115 -5.75 20.53 -6.65
CA VAL A 115 -5.33 20.16 -8.01
C VAL A 115 -6.49 20.38 -8.98
N SER A 116 -6.24 21.12 -10.06
CA SER A 116 -7.19 21.31 -11.15
C SER A 116 -7.18 20.12 -12.10
N LYS A 117 -8.28 19.92 -12.84
CA LYS A 117 -8.26 19.02 -13.98
C LYS A 117 -7.23 19.54 -15.00
N PRO A 118 -6.47 18.66 -15.68
CA PRO A 118 -5.69 19.06 -16.84
C PRO A 118 -6.60 19.58 -17.97
#